data_AF-A0A5N5FBW4-F1
#
_entry.id   AF-A0A5N5FBW4-F1
#
_cell.length_a   1.000
_cell.length_b   1.000
_cell.length_c   1.000
_cell.angle_alpha   90.00
_cell.angle_beta   90.00
_cell.angle_gamma   90.00
#
_symmetry.space_group_name_H-M   'P 1'
#
loop_
_entity.id
_entity.type
_entity.pdbx_description
1 polymer ?
#
loop_
_entity_poly.entity_id
_entity_poly.type
_entity_poly.pdbx_seq_one_letter_code
_entity_poly.pdbx_strand_id
1 'polypeptide(L)'
;MAIKGQIYDVSQSRMFYGPGGPYALFAGKDASRALAKMSFEDKDLTGDISGLGPFEFEALQDWEYKFMSKYVKVGSIKSTAPRTEGESTGETAKAAN
;
A
#
# COMPACT_ATOMS: atom_id res chain seq x y z
N MET A 1 -2.43 3.73 5.94
CA MET A 1 -1.47 3.96 4.82
C MET A 1 -2.01 3.26 3.60
N ALA A 2 -1.79 3.77 2.39
CA ALA A 2 -2.28 3.12 1.18
C ALA A 2 -1.15 2.58 0.27
N ILE A 3 -1.45 1.49 -0.42
CA ILE A 3 -0.63 0.87 -1.46
C ILE A 3 -1.57 0.46 -2.60
N LYS A 4 -1.28 0.88 -3.82
CA LYS A 4 -2.12 0.77 -5.02
C LYS A 4 -3.56 1.20 -4.75
N GLY A 5 -3.72 2.31 -4.02
CA GLY A 5 -5.02 2.82 -3.61
C GLY A 5 -5.77 1.95 -2.59
N GLN A 6 -5.22 0.82 -2.11
CA GLN A 6 -5.80 0.03 -1.02
C GLN A 6 -5.31 0.54 0.32
N ILE A 7 -6.23 0.81 1.25
CA ILE A 7 -5.91 1.36 2.57
C ILE A 7 -5.71 0.21 3.56
N TYR A 8 -4.56 0.20 4.21
CA TYR A 8 -4.18 -0.74 5.26
C TYR A 8 -4.11 -0.04 6.62
N ASP A 9 -4.65 -0.70 7.65
CA ASP A 9 -4.48 -0.29 9.03
C ASP A 9 -3.11 -0.74 9.56
N VAL A 10 -2.23 0.23 9.77
CA VAL A 10 -0.88 0.04 10.29
C VAL A 10 -0.74 0.41 11.76
N SER A 11 -1.86 0.61 12.47
CA SER A 11 -1.89 1.01 13.90
C SER A 11 -1.13 0.04 14.80
N GLN A 12 -1.18 -1.27 14.53
CA GLN A 12 -0.43 -2.29 15.26
C GLN A 12 1.09 -2.15 15.10
N SER A 13 1.56 -1.45 14.07
CA SER A 13 2.97 -1.15 13.80
C SER A 13 3.30 0.32 14.04
N ARG A 14 2.70 0.93 15.07
CA ARG A 14 2.91 2.34 15.45
C ARG A 14 4.36 2.72 15.70
N MET A 15 5.21 1.79 16.15
CA MET A 15 6.67 2.04 16.29
C MET A 15 7.35 2.40 14.96
N PHE A 16 6.78 1.98 13.83
CA PHE A 16 7.29 2.25 12.49
C PHE A 16 6.59 3.44 11.84
N TYR A 17 5.25 3.40 11.78
CA TYR A 17 4.43 4.39 11.05
C TYR A 17 3.87 5.50 11.93
N GLY A 18 3.99 5.40 13.26
CA GLY A 18 3.57 6.44 14.18
C GLY A 18 4.57 7.60 14.24
N PRO A 19 4.22 8.70 14.92
CA PRO A 19 5.11 9.85 15.10
C PRO A 19 6.47 9.45 15.67
N GLY A 20 7.56 9.90 15.04
CA GLY A 20 8.94 9.57 15.42
C GLY A 20 9.45 8.21 14.93
N GLY A 21 8.60 7.40 14.28
CA GLY A 21 9.02 6.15 13.64
C GLY A 21 9.73 6.39 12.30
N PRO A 22 10.58 5.44 11.85
CA PRO A 22 11.33 5.56 10.60
C PRO A 22 10.46 5.65 9.35
N TYR A 23 9.20 5.19 9.43
CA TYR A 23 8.23 5.15 8.33
C TYR A 23 7.04 6.08 8.56
N ALA A 24 7.18 7.04 9.49
CA ALA A 24 6.13 7.99 9.85
C ALA A 24 5.63 8.80 8.64
N LEU A 25 6.50 9.10 7.69
CA LEU A 25 6.17 9.88 6.49
C LEU A 25 5.19 9.17 5.53
N PHE A 26 5.07 7.84 5.61
CA PHE A 26 4.08 7.08 4.84
C PHE A 26 2.69 7.08 5.50
N ALA A 27 2.59 7.47 6.77
CA ALA A 27 1.33 7.45 7.49
C ALA A 27 0.32 8.42 6.87
N GLY A 28 -0.91 7.92 6.65
CA GLY A 28 -2.00 8.72 6.04
C GLY A 28 -1.82 9.04 4.56
N LYS A 29 -0.74 8.60 3.91
CA LYS A 29 -0.48 8.82 2.47
C LYS A 29 -0.61 7.53 1.67
N ASP A 30 -0.69 7.68 0.36
CA ASP A 30 -0.46 6.57 -0.58
C ASP A 30 1.05 6.47 -0.83
N ALA A 31 1.64 5.36 -0.42
CA ALA A 31 3.08 5.11 -0.50
C ALA A 31 3.45 4.23 -1.69
N SER A 32 2.55 4.03 -2.67
CA SER A 32 2.77 3.15 -3.82
C SER A 32 4.10 3.43 -4.53
N ARG A 33 4.30 4.67 -4.97
CA ARG A 33 5.52 5.05 -5.70
C ARG A 33 6.74 5.01 -4.80
N ALA A 34 6.62 5.48 -3.56
CA ALA A 34 7.71 5.42 -2.59
C ALA A 34 8.18 3.99 -2.31
N LEU A 35 7.26 3.04 -2.15
CA LEU A 35 7.58 1.62 -1.92
C LEU A 35 8.17 0.97 -3.17
N ALA A 36 7.63 1.27 -4.35
CA ALA A 36 8.15 0.80 -5.63
C ALA A 36 9.62 1.19 -5.83
N LYS A 37 9.96 2.43 -5.46
CA LYS A 37 11.29 3.03 -5.64
C LYS A 37 12.20 2.89 -4.42
N MET A 38 11.71 2.31 -3.32
CA MET A 38 12.37 2.33 -2.01
C MET A 38 12.80 3.74 -1.57
N SER A 39 11.97 4.73 -1.88
CA SER A 39 12.23 6.16 -1.67
C SER A 39 11.55 6.67 -0.40
N PHE A 40 12.22 7.61 0.28
CA PHE A 40 11.70 8.34 1.44
C PHE A 40 11.47 9.82 1.10
N GLU A 41 11.59 10.19 -0.18
CA GLU A 41 11.41 11.56 -0.62
C GLU A 41 9.92 11.93 -0.71
N ASP A 42 9.58 13.14 -0.26
CA ASP A 42 8.19 13.63 -0.26
C ASP A 42 7.53 13.61 -1.65
N LYS A 43 8.33 13.80 -2.72
CA LYS A 43 7.85 13.77 -4.11
C LYS A 43 7.35 12.39 -4.54
N ASP A 44 7.85 11.32 -3.92
CA ASP A 44 7.45 9.95 -4.23
C ASP A 44 6.32 9.45 -3.31
N LEU A 45 5.82 10.28 -2.37
CA LEU A 45 4.67 9.97 -1.49
C LEU A 45 3.34 10.18 -2.21
N THR A 46 3.16 9.44 -3.29
CA THR A 46 2.00 9.48 -4.16
C THR A 46 1.57 8.07 -4.57
N GLY A 47 0.27 7.95 -4.87
CA GLY A 47 -0.31 6.77 -5.49
C GLY A 47 -0.04 6.68 -6.99
N ASP A 48 0.60 7.69 -7.59
CA ASP A 48 0.91 7.70 -9.01
C ASP A 48 2.05 6.73 -9.36
N ILE A 49 1.67 5.60 -9.92
CA ILE A 49 2.54 4.53 -10.43
C ILE A 49 2.94 4.73 -11.91
N SER A 50 2.59 5.87 -12.51
CA SER A 50 3.00 6.20 -13.86
C SER A 50 4.52 6.39 -13.95
N GLY A 51 5.11 5.83 -15.00
CA GLY A 51 6.54 5.91 -15.26
C GLY A 51 7.39 4.97 -14.41
N LEU A 52 6.77 4.05 -13.66
CA LEU A 52 7.51 2.97 -13.00
C LEU A 52 8.00 1.93 -14.02
N GLY A 53 9.26 1.52 -13.89
CA GLY A 53 9.83 0.43 -14.67
C GLY A 53 9.40 -0.96 -14.15
N PRO A 54 9.73 -2.03 -14.88
CA PRO A 54 9.35 -3.41 -14.51
C PRO A 54 9.81 -3.81 -13.10
N PHE A 55 11.05 -3.49 -12.73
CA PHE A 55 11.61 -3.81 -11.41
C PHE A 55 10.91 -3.05 -10.27
N GLU A 56 10.55 -1.79 -10.48
CA GLU A 56 9.82 -0.99 -9.49
C GLU A 56 8.40 -1.54 -9.31
N PHE A 57 7.78 -2.03 -10.39
CA PHE A 57 6.47 -2.66 -10.35
C PHE A 57 6.48 -3.99 -9.59
N GLU A 58 7.51 -4.82 -9.80
CA GLU A 58 7.72 -6.07 -9.05
C GLU A 58 7.94 -5.78 -7.57
N ALA A 59 8.79 -4.80 -7.23
CA ALA A 59 9.00 -4.37 -5.84
C ALA A 59 7.70 -3.88 -5.19
N LEU A 60 6.88 -3.11 -5.91
CA LEU A 60 5.57 -2.67 -5.44
C LEU A 60 4.62 -3.84 -5.17
N GLN A 61 4.60 -4.82 -6.06
CA GLN A 61 3.78 -6.02 -5.91
C GLN A 61 4.20 -6.84 -4.68
N ASP A 62 5.50 -7.03 -4.46
CA ASP A 62 6.02 -7.69 -3.25
C ASP A 62 5.61 -6.96 -1.98
N TRP A 63 5.66 -5.63 -1.99
CA TRP A 63 5.18 -4.83 -0.87
C TRP A 63 3.69 -4.99 -0.66
N GLU A 64 2.87 -4.95 -1.71
CA GLU A 64 1.44 -5.20 -1.61
C GLU A 64 1.14 -6.55 -0.95
N TYR A 65 1.79 -7.64 -1.39
CA TYR A 65 1.62 -8.96 -0.80
C TYR A 65 2.03 -9.03 0.68
N LYS A 66 3.17 -8.42 1.04
CA LYS A 66 3.61 -8.33 2.45
C LYS A 66 2.57 -7.60 3.30
N PHE A 67 1.99 -6.53 2.75
CA PHE A 67 0.99 -5.73 3.45
C PHE A 67 -0.35 -6.45 3.59
N MET A 68 -0.81 -7.13 2.53
CA MET A 68 -2.03 -7.95 2.57
C MET A 68 -1.95 -9.06 3.61
N SER A 69 -0.77 -9.65 3.82
CA SER A 69 -0.56 -10.70 4.82
C SER A 69 -0.46 -10.14 6.25
N LYS A 70 0.19 -8.97 6.42
CA LYS A 70 0.50 -8.43 7.75
C LYS A 70 -0.56 -7.48 8.32
N TYR A 71 -1.27 -6.74 7.48
CA TYR A 71 -2.17 -5.68 7.90
C TYR A 71 -3.57 -5.88 7.34
N VAL A 72 -4.55 -5.41 8.09
CA VAL A 72 -5.95 -5.47 7.67
C VAL A 72 -6.19 -4.39 6.63
N LYS A 73 -6.74 -4.79 5.47
CA LYS A 73 -7.29 -3.85 4.48
C LYS A 73 -8.60 -3.25 5.03
N VAL A 74 -8.64 -1.93 5.15
CA VAL A 74 -9.76 -1.18 5.74
C VAL A 74 -10.51 -0.30 4.74
N GLY A 75 -10.05 -0.21 3.50
CA GLY A 75 -10.77 0.53 2.45
C GLY A 75 -9.95 0.73 1.17
N SER A 76 -10.40 1.66 0.34
CA SER A 76 -9.70 2.11 -0.87
C SER A 76 -9.81 3.62 -1.05
N ILE A 77 -8.82 4.22 -1.70
CA ILE A 77 -8.82 5.64 -2.08
C ILE A 77 -9.81 5.83 -3.23
N LYS A 78 -10.66 6.86 -3.13
CA LYS A 78 -11.56 7.25 -4.22
C LYS A 78 -10.73 7.83 -5.37
N SER A 79 -10.68 7.11 -6.49
CA SER A 79 -10.15 7.64 -7.75
C SER A 79 -11.27 8.37 -8.49
N THR A 80 -10.97 9.57 -9.02
CA THR A 80 -11.88 10.37 -9.86
C THR A 80 -11.72 10.08 -11.36
N ALA A 81 -11.02 9.00 -11.74
CA ALA A 81 -10.83 8.57 -13.13
C ALA A 81 -11.29 7.10 -13.33
N PRO A 82 -11.77 6.73 -14.54
CA PRO A 82 -12.39 5.43 -14.78
C PRO A 82 -11.37 4.31 -14.63
N ARG A 83 -11.82 3.25 -13.97
CA ARG A 83 -11.05 2.20 -13.32
C ARG A 83 -10.71 1.08 -14.31
N THR A 84 -9.44 0.77 -14.50
CA THR A 84 -9.03 -0.56 -15.00
C THR A 84 -8.98 -1.49 -13.79
N GLU A 85 -10.09 -2.18 -13.58
CA GLU A 85 -10.40 -2.98 -12.41
C GLU A 85 -9.78 -4.38 -12.54
N GLY A 86 -8.64 -4.61 -11.87
CA GLY A 86 -8.15 -5.95 -11.58
C GLY A 86 -8.73 -6.41 -10.24
N GLU A 87 -9.98 -6.87 -10.24
CA GLU A 87 -10.58 -7.55 -9.09
C GLU A 87 -9.89 -8.90 -8.88
N SER A 88 -9.24 -9.06 -7.72
CA SER A 88 -8.99 -10.37 -7.13
C SER A 88 -9.77 -10.41 -5.82
N THR A 89 -10.96 -11.00 -5.89
CA THR A 89 -11.81 -11.33 -4.75
C THR A 89 -11.15 -12.45 -3.94
N GLY A 90 -10.57 -12.10 -2.80
CA GLY A 90 -10.11 -13.06 -1.79
C GLY A 90 -11.25 -13.44 -0.85
N GLU A 91 -12.00 -14.46 -1.23
CA GLU A 91 -12.95 -15.18 -0.37
C GLU A 91 -12.16 -15.93 0.72
N THR A 92 -12.24 -15.49 1.98
CA THR A 92 -11.75 -16.24 3.13
C THR A 92 -12.90 -17.05 3.72
N ALA A 93 -13.07 -18.27 3.20
CA ALA A 93 -13.94 -19.26 3.80
C ALA A 93 -13.34 -19.75 5.13
N LYS A 94 -14.09 -19.51 6.21
CA LYS A 94 -13.85 -20.00 7.56
C LYS A 94 -14.51 -21.39 7.72
N ALA A 95 -13.74 -22.41 8.06
CA ALA A 95 -14.18 -23.63 8.76
C ALA A 95 -12.90 -24.30 9.32
N ALA A 96 -12.60 -24.39 10.63
CA ALA A 96 -13.34 -24.94 11.76
C ALA A 96 -13.80 -26.40 11.54
N ASN A 97 -12.89 -27.37 11.71
CA ASN A 97 -12.86 -28.29 12.85
C ASN A 97 -11.57 -29.13 12.82
#